data_AF-A0A0N4TI27-F1
#
_entry.id   AF-A0A0N4TI27-F1
#
_cell.length_a   1.000
_cell.length_b   1.000
_cell.length_c   1.000
_cell.angle_alpha   90.00
_cell.angle_beta   90.00
_cell.angle_gamma   90.00
#
_symmetry.space_group_name_H-M   'P 1'
#
loop_
_entity.id
_entity.type
_entity.pdbx_description
1 polymer ?
#
loop_
_entity_poly.entity_id
_entity_poly.type
_entity_poly.pdbx_seq_one_letter_code
_entity_poly.pdbx_strand_id
1 'polypeptide(L)'
;MNIPGLRNLLVTILRDYELLVQMQRGSLQVTEADSNHLFAKYLSNRKCSTFIGFEQCCIVCRITVLLEREKSTDCRHANCDIIVYDCGHSAHIRCIYVPHSDGQTVMESRCPMCYGLHLYGKR
;
A
#
# COMPACT_ATOMS: atom_id res chain seq x y z
N MET A 1 -36.21 -38.89 40.15
CA MET A 1 -37.01 -37.82 39.52
C MET A 1 -37.00 -38.02 38.03
N ASN A 2 -38.15 -37.98 37.37
CA ASN A 2 -38.29 -38.04 35.91
C ASN A 2 -38.86 -36.68 35.49
N ILE A 3 -38.04 -35.82 34.88
CA ILE A 3 -38.50 -34.51 34.39
C ILE A 3 -39.01 -34.73 32.96
N PRO A 4 -40.33 -34.64 32.72
CA PRO A 4 -40.88 -34.86 31.38
C PRO A 4 -40.30 -33.85 30.39
N GLY A 5 -39.93 -34.30 29.19
CA GLY A 5 -39.45 -33.43 28.10
C GLY A 5 -37.98 -32.99 28.18
N LEU A 6 -37.27 -33.21 29.30
CA LEU A 6 -35.86 -32.81 29.46
C LEU A 6 -34.95 -33.41 28.37
N ARG A 7 -35.16 -34.69 28.04
CA ARG A 7 -34.39 -35.36 26.98
C ARG A 7 -34.55 -34.68 25.63
N ASN A 8 -35.77 -34.29 25.28
CA ASN A 8 -36.04 -33.64 24.00
C ASN A 8 -35.40 -32.25 23.95
N LEU A 9 -35.52 -31.47 25.03
CA LEU A 9 -34.84 -30.18 25.19
C LEU A 9 -33.32 -30.30 25.03
N LEU A 10 -32.70 -31.28 25.68
CA LEU A 10 -31.25 -31.50 25.56
C LEU A 10 -30.85 -31.86 24.13
N VAL A 11 -31.64 -32.69 23.44
CA VAL A 11 -31.38 -33.03 22.03
C VAL A 11 -31.50 -31.78 21.14
N THR A 12 -32.49 -30.92 21.36
CA THR A 12 -32.64 -29.66 20.64
C THR A 12 -31.44 -28.74 20.87
N ILE A 13 -31.03 -28.55 22.13
CA ILE A 13 -29.87 -27.70 22.47
C ILE A 13 -28.60 -28.19 21.76
N LEU A 14 -28.37 -29.51 21.74
CA LEU A 14 -27.20 -30.08 21.08
C LEU A 14 -27.24 -29.88 19.55
N ARG A 15 -28.43 -30.01 18.94
CA ARG A 15 -28.63 -29.77 17.51
C ARG A 15 -28.42 -28.29 17.14
N ASP A 16 -28.95 -27.38 17.95
CA ASP A 16 -28.81 -25.94 17.75
C ASP A 16 -27.35 -25.51 17.90
N TYR A 17 -26.64 -26.10 18.87
CA TYR A 17 -25.21 -25.86 19.04
C TYR A 17 -24.39 -26.37 17.84
N GLU A 18 -24.71 -27.56 17.34
CA GLU A 18 -24.07 -28.10 16.13
C GLU A 18 -24.24 -27.16 14.93
N LEU A 19 -25.47 -26.65 14.72
CA LEU A 19 -25.76 -25.68 13.67
C LEU A 19 -24.95 -24.38 13.85
N LEU A 20 -24.90 -23.86 15.09
CA LEU A 20 -24.13 -22.65 15.39
C LEU A 20 -22.65 -22.82 15.06
N VAL A 21 -22.06 -23.96 15.44
CA VAL A 21 -20.65 -24.27 15.14
C VAL A 21 -20.41 -24.35 13.64
N GLN A 22 -21.33 -24.96 12.89
CA GLN A 22 -21.23 -25.01 11.42
C GLN A 22 -21.30 -23.61 10.79
N MET A 23 -22.22 -22.75 11.25
CA MET A 23 -22.32 -21.37 10.78
C MET A 23 -21.06 -20.57 11.08
N GLN A 24 -20.50 -20.68 12.29
CA GLN A 24 -19.27 -20.00 12.65
C GLN A 24 -18.09 -20.43 11.77
N ARG A 25 -17.98 -21.73 11.49
CA ARG A 25 -16.94 -22.26 10.58
C ARG A 25 -17.12 -21.74 9.15
N GLY A 26 -18.34 -21.74 8.64
CA GLY A 26 -18.63 -21.18 7.31
C GLY A 26 -18.28 -19.69 7.23
N SER A 27 -18.66 -18.92 8.25
CA SER A 27 -18.34 -17.48 8.33
C SER A 27 -16.83 -17.24 8.37
N LEU A 28 -16.08 -18.04 9.15
CA LEU A 28 -14.63 -17.94 9.22
C LEU A 28 -13.98 -18.21 7.86
N GLN A 29 -14.40 -19.27 7.16
CA GLN A 29 -13.86 -19.64 5.85
C GLN A 29 -14.09 -18.54 4.80
N VAL A 30 -15.30 -17.96 4.75
CA VAL A 30 -15.61 -16.86 3.83
C VAL A 30 -14.76 -15.63 4.17
N THR A 31 -14.66 -15.28 5.45
CA THR A 31 -13.88 -14.11 5.90
C THR A 31 -12.40 -14.25 5.56
N GLU A 32 -11.82 -15.44 5.75
CA GLU A 32 -10.43 -15.72 5.43
C GLU A 32 -10.18 -15.64 3.92
N ALA A 33 -11.05 -16.25 3.11
CA ALA A 33 -10.96 -16.21 1.66
C ALA A 33 -11.04 -14.77 1.12
N ASP A 34 -12.01 -13.98 1.61
CA ASP A 34 -12.19 -12.59 1.22
C ASP A 34 -11.01 -11.71 1.64
N SER A 35 -10.51 -11.90 2.87
CA SER A 35 -9.34 -11.16 3.37
C SER A 35 -8.10 -11.43 2.51
N ASN A 36 -7.84 -12.69 2.19
CA ASN A 36 -6.72 -13.08 1.34
C ASN A 36 -6.87 -12.52 -0.08
N HIS A 37 -8.09 -12.52 -0.64
CA HIS A 37 -8.35 -11.93 -1.95
C HIS A 37 -8.11 -10.41 -1.96
N LEU A 38 -8.61 -9.70 -0.95
CA LEU A 38 -8.40 -8.26 -0.80
C LEU A 38 -6.91 -7.93 -0.61
N PHE A 39 -6.19 -8.73 0.17
CA PHE A 39 -4.75 -8.56 0.37
C PHE A 39 -3.97 -8.80 -0.92
N ALA A 40 -4.29 -9.85 -1.68
CA ALA A 40 -3.70 -10.12 -2.98
C ALA A 40 -3.94 -8.95 -3.96
N LYS A 41 -5.17 -8.42 -4.00
CA LYS A 41 -5.53 -7.25 -4.82
C LYS A 41 -4.79 -5.98 -4.40
N TYR A 42 -4.62 -5.76 -3.10
CA TYR A 42 -3.81 -4.66 -2.58
C TYR A 42 -2.36 -4.79 -3.06
N LEU A 43 -1.75 -5.97 -2.90
CA LEU A 43 -0.38 -6.22 -3.36
C LEU A 43 -0.25 -6.08 -4.88
N SER A 44 -1.23 -6.54 -5.66
CA SER A 44 -1.18 -6.36 -7.13
C SER A 44 -1.26 -4.88 -7.52
N ASN A 45 -2.08 -4.10 -6.83
CA ASN A 45 -2.16 -2.65 -7.05
C ASN A 45 -0.86 -1.93 -6.63
N ARG A 46 -0.17 -2.44 -5.60
CA ARG A 46 1.15 -1.95 -5.19
C ARG A 46 2.29 -2.33 -6.15
N LYS A 47 2.14 -3.41 -6.91
CA LYS A 47 3.12 -3.85 -7.93
C LYS A 47 3.04 -3.05 -9.24
N CYS A 48 2.25 -1.98 -9.31
CA CYS A 48 2.21 -1.14 -10.50
C CYS A 48 3.57 -0.46 -10.69
N SER A 49 4.27 -0.82 -11.78
CA SER A 49 5.38 -0.01 -12.28
C SER A 49 4.87 1.41 -12.51
N THR A 50 5.56 2.38 -11.91
CA THR A 50 5.23 3.79 -12.18
C THR A 50 5.93 4.16 -13.47
N PHE A 51 5.15 4.49 -14.50
CA PHE A 51 5.70 5.00 -15.75
C PHE A 51 6.37 6.35 -15.48
N ILE A 52 7.65 6.46 -15.82
CA ILE A 52 8.42 7.70 -15.73
C ILE A 52 8.52 8.25 -17.14
N GLY A 53 7.73 9.27 -17.45
CA GLY A 53 7.82 9.98 -18.72
C GLY A 53 8.99 10.97 -18.73
N PHE A 54 9.49 11.30 -19.93
CA PHE A 54 10.56 12.31 -20.11
C PHE A 54 10.16 13.70 -19.61
N GLU A 55 8.87 14.01 -19.60
CA GLU A 55 8.31 15.28 -19.10
C GLU A 55 8.14 15.32 -17.57
N GLN A 56 8.44 14.24 -16.84
CA GLN A 56 8.34 14.27 -15.38
C GLN A 56 9.45 15.12 -14.77
N CYS A 57 9.06 16.10 -13.97
CA CYS A 57 9.98 17.01 -13.28
C CYS A 57 10.12 16.69 -11.80
N CYS A 58 11.33 16.88 -11.28
CA CYS A 58 11.62 16.75 -9.87
C CYS A 58 10.79 17.76 -9.08
N ILE A 59 10.09 17.30 -8.05
CA ILE A 59 9.25 18.16 -7.21
C ILE A 59 10.00 19.28 -6.48
N VAL A 60 11.31 19.12 -6.29
CA VAL A 60 12.17 20.07 -5.58
C VAL A 60 12.81 21.07 -6.55
N CYS A 61 13.61 20.59 -7.51
CA CYS A 61 14.37 21.48 -8.41
C CYS A 61 13.63 21.84 -9.70
N ARG A 62 12.47 21.24 -9.96
CA ARG A 62 11.64 21.45 -11.17
C ARG A 62 12.30 21.11 -12.50
N ILE A 63 13.50 20.51 -12.48
CA ILE A 63 14.19 19.99 -13.66
C ILE A 63 13.66 18.59 -13.98
N THR A 64 13.62 18.22 -15.26
CA THR A 64 13.25 16.88 -15.72
C THR A 64 14.07 15.80 -15.01
N VAL A 65 13.39 14.75 -14.55
CA VAL A 65 13.98 13.66 -13.75
C VAL A 65 14.80 12.72 -14.63
N LEU A 66 14.38 12.56 -15.89
CA LEU A 66 15.15 11.86 -16.92
C LEU A 66 15.76 12.92 -17.85
N LEU A 67 17.01 13.31 -17.60
CA LEU A 67 17.75 14.16 -18.52
C LEU A 67 18.22 13.31 -19.70
N GLU A 68 17.82 13.68 -20.93
CA GLU A 68 18.49 13.16 -22.13
C GLU A 68 19.97 13.59 -22.08
N ARG A 69 20.85 12.64 -22.33
CA ARG A 69 22.30 12.70 -22.09
C ARG A 69 23.04 13.80 -22.86
N GLU A 70 22.36 14.61 -23.68
CA GLU A 70 23.02 15.34 -24.76
C GLU A 70 23.28 16.84 -24.55
N LYS A 71 22.64 17.59 -23.65
CA LYS A 71 22.76 19.08 -23.74
C LYS A 71 22.75 19.89 -22.44
N SER A 72 23.46 19.50 -21.40
CA SER A 72 23.65 20.42 -20.29
C SER A 72 25.04 20.35 -19.69
N THR A 73 25.83 21.39 -19.94
CA THR A 73 27.15 21.64 -19.36
C THR A 73 27.12 21.99 -17.87
N ASP A 74 25.94 22.00 -17.22
CA ASP A 74 25.77 22.51 -15.85
C ASP A 74 24.94 21.61 -14.92
N CYS A 75 24.58 20.39 -15.35
CA CYS A 75 23.61 19.59 -14.59
C CYS A 75 24.30 18.78 -13.49
N ARG A 76 24.26 19.29 -12.25
CA ARG A 76 24.56 18.57 -10.99
C ARG A 76 23.79 17.24 -10.80
N HIS A 77 22.90 16.91 -11.73
CA HIS A 77 21.93 15.82 -11.69
C HIS A 77 22.05 14.79 -12.84
N ALA A 78 23.03 14.91 -13.75
CA ALA A 78 23.15 14.06 -14.95
C ALA A 78 23.20 12.53 -14.70
N ASN A 79 23.51 12.10 -13.47
CA ASN A 79 23.53 10.69 -13.05
C ASN A 79 22.93 10.51 -11.65
N CYS A 80 21.92 11.30 -11.28
CA CYS A 80 21.30 11.18 -9.97
C CYS A 80 20.26 10.06 -9.95
N ASP A 81 20.37 9.18 -8.96
CA ASP A 81 19.28 8.27 -8.60
C ASP A 81 17.99 9.06 -8.32
N ILE A 82 16.87 8.42 -8.61
CA ILE A 82 15.54 9.02 -8.55
C ILE A 82 14.67 8.21 -7.60
N ILE A 83 13.86 8.91 -6.81
CA ILE A 83 12.79 8.32 -6.00
C ILE A 83 11.47 8.67 -6.67
N VAL A 84 10.62 7.67 -6.85
CA VAL A 84 9.25 7.85 -7.31
C VAL A 84 8.32 7.39 -6.20
N TYR A 85 7.42 8.28 -5.81
CA TYR A 85 6.42 8.00 -4.78
C TYR A 85 5.16 7.40 -5.40
N ASP A 86 4.39 6.63 -4.61
CA ASP A 86 3.14 5.99 -5.06
C ASP A 86 2.12 6.99 -5.65
N CYS A 87 2.18 8.26 -5.27
CA CYS A 87 1.34 9.33 -5.84
C CYS A 87 1.76 9.80 -7.25
N GLY A 88 2.82 9.23 -7.83
CA GLY A 88 3.37 9.59 -9.13
C GLY A 88 4.38 10.75 -9.13
N HIS A 89 4.54 11.46 -8.01
CA HIS A 89 5.59 12.46 -7.86
C HIS A 89 6.98 11.81 -7.85
N SER A 90 7.94 12.49 -8.48
CA SER A 90 9.33 12.03 -8.58
C SER A 90 10.31 13.09 -8.10
N ALA A 91 11.45 12.65 -7.58
CA ALA A 91 12.50 13.53 -7.10
C ALA A 91 13.89 12.91 -7.31
N HIS A 92 14.89 13.76 -7.57
CA HIS A 92 16.27 13.31 -7.44
C HIS A 92 16.58 13.04 -5.97
N ILE A 93 17.28 11.94 -5.68
CA ILE A 93 17.73 11.58 -4.33
C ILE A 93 18.43 12.77 -3.68
N ARG A 94 19.38 13.40 -4.39
CA ARG A 94 20.13 14.55 -3.88
C ARG A 94 19.29 15.80 -3.59
N CYS A 95 18.10 15.92 -4.18
CA CYS A 95 17.20 17.04 -3.90
C CYS A 95 16.35 16.81 -2.65
N ILE A 96 16.14 15.55 -2.25
CA ILE A 96 15.43 15.20 -1.01
C ILE A 96 16.40 15.20 0.16
N TYR A 97 17.60 14.65 -0.03
CA TYR A 97 18.63 14.60 1.00
C TYR A 97 19.41 15.91 1.05
N VAL A 98 18.92 16.85 1.86
CA VAL A 98 19.77 17.95 2.37
C VAL A 98 20.46 17.42 3.63
N PRO A 99 21.80 17.31 3.67
CA PRO A 99 22.50 16.80 4.84
C PRO A 99 22.21 17.71 6.04
N HIS A 100 21.42 17.21 7.00
CA HIS A 100 21.37 17.83 8.32
C HIS A 100 22.68 17.54 9.04
N SER A 101 23.16 18.51 9.81
CA SER A 101 24.43 18.47 10.55
C SER A 101 24.57 17.31 11.54
N ASP A 102 23.47 16.60 11.85
CA ASP A 102 23.42 15.56 12.89
C ASP A 102 23.46 14.12 12.35
N GLY A 103 23.77 13.90 11.07
CA GLY A 103 24.08 12.55 10.54
C GLY A 103 22.94 11.54 10.53
N GLN A 104 21.72 11.92 10.93
CA GLN A 104 20.56 11.05 10.93
C GLN A 104 19.74 11.27 9.64
N THR A 105 19.88 10.34 8.70
CA THR A 105 19.12 10.36 7.45
C THR A 105 17.72 9.78 7.69
N VAL A 106 16.74 10.65 7.96
CA VAL A 106 15.33 10.22 7.99
C VAL A 106 14.80 10.22 6.57
N MET A 107 14.70 9.03 5.96
CA MET A 107 13.98 8.86 4.70
C MET A 107 12.49 8.91 5.02
N GLU A 108 11.86 10.07 4.85
CA GLU A 108 10.41 10.15 4.89
C GLU A 108 9.85 9.32 3.72
N SER A 109 9.15 8.24 4.03
CA SER A 109 8.53 7.35 3.05
C SER A 109 7.34 7.98 2.32
N ARG A 110 6.95 9.20 2.71
CA ARG A 110 5.82 9.94 2.15
C ARG A 110 6.33 10.99 1.18
N CYS A 111 5.54 11.23 0.13
CA CYS A 111 5.82 12.30 -0.81
C CYS A 111 5.72 13.67 -0.10
N PRO A 112 6.75 14.55 -0.16
CA PRO A 112 6.70 15.84 0.51
C PRO A 112 5.73 16.84 -0.13
N MET A 113 5.30 16.60 -1.38
CA MET A 113 4.32 17.47 -2.05
C MET A 113 2.87 17.19 -1.63
N CYS A 114 2.51 15.94 -1.36
CA CYS A 114 1.13 15.55 -1.09
C CYS A 114 0.94 14.74 0.20
N TYR A 115 2.02 14.49 0.95
CA TYR A 115 2.05 13.69 2.18
C TYR A 115 1.44 12.28 2.05
N GLY A 116 1.39 11.74 0.84
CA GLY A 116 0.74 10.46 0.55
C GLY A 116 -0.79 10.52 0.48
N LEU A 117 -1.39 11.72 0.45
CA LEU A 117 -2.84 11.92 0.37
C LEU A 117 -3.41 11.77 -1.05
N HIS A 118 -2.54 11.75 -2.07
CA HIS A 118 -2.96 11.45 -3.44
C HIS A 118 -3.17 9.94 -3.58
N LEU A 119 -4.35 9.48 -3.19
CA LEU A 119 -4.84 8.15 -3.55
C LEU A 119 -5.11 8.15 -5.06
N TYR A 120 -4.59 7.12 -5.74
CA TYR A 120 -4.78 6.87 -7.18
C TYR A 120 -6.19 7.27 -7.66
N GLY A 121 -6.26 8.30 -8.49
CA GLY A 121 -7.53 8.85 -8.95
C GLY A 121 -7.35 9.68 -10.21
N LYS A 122 -7.84 9.13 -11.33
CA LYS A 122 -7.91 9.64 -12.70
C LYS A 122 -6.70 9.31 -13.60
N ARG A 123 -6.80 8.13 -14.22
CA ARG A 123 -6.51 8.00 -15.66
C ARG A 123 -7.80 8.22 -16.41
#